data_AF-A0A6L4B821-F1
#
_entry.id   AF-A0A6L4B821-F1
#
_cell.length_a   1.000
_cell.length_b   1.000
_cell.length_c   1.000
_cell.angle_alpha   90.00
_cell.angle_beta   90.00
_cell.angle_gamma   90.00
#
_symmetry.space_group_name_H-M   'P 1'
#
loop_
_entity.id
_entity.type
_entity.pdbx_description
1 polymer ?
#
loop_
_entity_poly.entity_id
_entity_poly.type
_entity_poly.pdbx_seq_one_letter_code
_entity_poly.pdbx_strand_id
1 'polypeptide(L)'
;MNLPAPQLMRPYRSALDEDALARLLMRYGIGQAEQAAVRAFGRIIAADALADALLGRFELGGEGAGSAIEPTLRAFCIELSRVTAWDFSPAWPSRLVALWSDCYLAGAVAEFPFVAIEALMSACQEQLFSDRAMVHRLELDILTALVRLGWCLGGLLSEASVVQEQAFRMHAEDGDTVLGIPNRRRFLTLLTDFLGLAGQRGFLGLLVLRMEWGRSVDVLALDERDHLRLALSDAMRAQLRPGDVLCTLGDDEWAVILPDLMHPAQVALAGSKLVDVCEVTRGNNFPSLRGRFCAGGAWAPEHARDPLGLEQAARSALVAAKTEGRSFALFSDDVAARTMGDAGFESEVARALESRQFQLFLQPQVELPSRRLVGAEALLRWQRDGAYASPPDILAVLERIGLMAELSRWVIQQAAQHLAALDAAGCDVGVSVNLVADDLKDPELPLFIRQTCDTWRIPVSRMCFELTESGLVSRDGMSVRNLQALREGGGRLALDDFGTGYSSMDYLRRLPLDELKLDKSFVERITLGDSDRAIVALMVRIAHTFGLEVVAEGVEDAATEAVLRDMGCNRAQGYFYAPPMPVDQFIAWWEARRNMPLEAGEAA
;
A
#
# COMPACT_ATOMS: atom_id res chain seq x y z
N MET A 1 6.74 -8.16 33.19
CA MET A 1 7.30 -6.98 33.89
C MET A 1 6.84 -5.76 33.13
N ASN A 2 5.96 -4.97 33.73
CA ASN A 2 5.45 -3.72 33.17
C ASN A 2 6.60 -2.72 33.04
N LEU A 3 6.96 -2.38 31.81
CA LEU A 3 7.73 -1.18 31.50
C LEU A 3 6.74 -0.09 31.05
N PRO A 4 6.91 1.16 31.48
CA PRO A 4 5.94 2.23 31.25
C PRO A 4 5.96 2.67 29.78
N ALA A 5 4.80 3.10 29.29
CA ALA A 5 4.67 3.81 28.01
C ALA A 5 5.68 4.99 27.94
N PRO A 6 6.25 5.28 26.76
CA PRO A 6 7.24 6.33 26.62
C PRO A 6 6.65 7.69 27.02
N GLN A 7 7.32 8.32 28.00
CA GLN A 7 7.04 9.66 28.48
C GLN A 7 7.32 10.71 27.39
N LEU A 8 6.34 10.98 26.54
CA LEU A 8 6.32 12.14 25.64
C LEU A 8 5.14 13.09 25.87
N MET A 9 4.35 12.86 26.93
CA MET A 9 3.53 13.91 27.52
C MET A 9 4.15 14.36 28.84
N ARG A 10 4.90 15.45 28.83
CA ARG A 10 4.90 16.27 30.04
C ARG A 10 3.56 17.01 30.04
N PRO A 11 2.68 16.81 31.05
CA PRO A 11 1.48 17.61 31.15
C PRO A 11 1.90 19.08 31.21
N TYR A 12 1.23 19.91 30.41
CA TYR A 12 1.38 21.35 30.47
C TYR A 12 1.08 21.80 31.90
N ARG A 13 2.11 22.13 32.67
CA ARG A 13 1.99 22.78 33.97
C ARG A 13 2.30 24.25 33.78
N SER A 14 1.36 25.04 33.26
CA SER A 14 1.39 26.46 33.63
C SER A 14 0.96 26.52 35.08
N ALA A 15 1.92 26.63 36.00
CA ALA A 15 1.58 27.03 37.36
C ALA A 15 1.01 28.45 37.25
N LEU A 16 -0.28 28.63 37.52
CA LEU A 16 -0.86 29.95 37.74
C LEU A 16 -0.12 30.56 38.95
N ASP A 17 0.47 31.73 38.79
CA ASP A 17 0.99 32.51 39.92
C ASP A 17 -0.13 33.35 40.57
N GLU A 18 0.15 33.93 41.74
CA GLU A 18 -0.84 34.73 42.48
C GLU A 18 -1.34 35.93 41.67
N ASP A 19 -0.45 36.59 40.92
CA ASP A 19 -0.77 37.75 40.10
C ASP A 19 -1.67 37.39 38.90
N ALA A 20 -1.42 36.26 38.24
CA ALA A 20 -2.23 35.75 37.15
C ALA A 20 -3.62 35.34 37.64
N LEU A 21 -3.70 34.68 38.80
CA LEU A 21 -4.98 34.36 39.41
C LEU A 21 -5.76 35.62 39.78
N ALA A 22 -5.11 36.62 40.39
CA ALA A 22 -5.76 37.88 40.73
C ALA A 22 -6.32 38.60 39.49
N ARG A 23 -5.55 38.64 38.38
CA ARG A 23 -6.03 39.18 37.10
C ARG A 23 -7.20 38.40 36.53
N LEU A 24 -7.16 37.07 36.57
CA LEU A 24 -8.23 36.20 36.11
C LEU A 24 -9.52 36.45 36.90
N LEU A 25 -9.45 36.41 38.24
CA LEU A 25 -10.60 36.64 39.11
C LEU A 25 -11.20 38.04 38.89
N MET A 26 -10.36 39.08 38.79
CA MET A 26 -10.81 40.44 38.51
C MET A 26 -11.49 40.59 37.13
N ARG A 27 -11.01 39.88 36.10
CA ARG A 27 -11.63 39.87 34.76
C ARG A 27 -13.09 39.40 34.80
N TYR A 28 -13.42 38.49 35.71
CA TYR A 28 -14.78 37.98 35.92
C TYR A 28 -15.52 38.67 37.07
N GLY A 29 -14.98 39.76 37.61
CA GLY A 29 -15.61 40.55 38.68
C GLY A 29 -15.64 39.82 40.04
N ILE A 30 -14.65 38.98 40.33
CA ILE A 30 -14.53 38.26 41.60
C ILE A 30 -13.54 39.01 42.50
N GLY A 31 -14.05 39.99 43.24
CA GLY A 31 -13.29 40.75 44.23
C GLY A 31 -13.36 40.13 45.62
N GLN A 32 -12.90 40.86 46.64
CA GLN A 32 -12.93 40.37 48.03
C GLN A 32 -14.35 40.06 48.53
N ALA A 33 -15.36 40.81 48.08
CA ALA A 33 -16.75 40.61 48.47
C ALA A 33 -17.31 39.29 47.92
N GLU A 34 -17.08 39.00 46.63
CA GLU A 34 -17.49 37.75 46.00
C GLU A 34 -16.76 36.55 46.61
N GLN A 35 -15.44 36.67 46.86
CA GLN A 35 -14.69 35.63 47.54
C GLN A 35 -15.22 35.36 48.96
N ALA A 36 -15.59 36.40 49.70
CA ALA A 36 -16.21 36.25 51.02
C ALA A 36 -17.59 35.59 50.93
N ALA A 37 -18.38 35.88 49.90
CA ALA A 37 -19.67 35.25 49.66
C ALA A 37 -19.52 33.74 49.36
N VAL A 38 -18.60 33.34 48.49
CA VAL A 38 -18.32 31.92 48.20
C VAL A 38 -17.84 31.18 49.47
N ARG A 39 -17.00 31.82 50.29
CA ARG A 39 -16.59 31.25 51.59
C ARG A 39 -17.74 31.15 52.58
N ALA A 40 -18.69 32.09 52.56
CA ALA A 40 -19.90 32.01 53.38
C ALA A 40 -20.77 30.83 52.95
N PHE A 41 -20.91 30.60 51.65
CA PHE A 41 -21.60 29.43 51.09
C PHE A 41 -20.98 28.11 51.56
N GLY A 42 -19.64 28.00 51.56
CA GLY A 42 -18.95 26.79 52.04
C GLY A 42 -19.09 26.49 53.53
N ARG A 43 -19.57 27.45 54.34
CA ARG A 43 -19.94 27.20 55.75
C ARG A 43 -21.34 26.61 55.89
N ILE A 44 -22.17 26.72 54.85
CA ILE A 44 -23.56 26.28 54.82
C ILE A 44 -23.64 24.90 54.15
N ILE A 45 -22.91 24.70 53.04
CA ILE A 45 -22.96 23.50 52.21
C ILE A 45 -21.63 22.76 52.22
N ALA A 46 -21.68 21.45 52.48
CA ALA A 46 -20.52 20.57 52.42
C ALA A 46 -20.17 20.20 50.98
N ALA A 47 -18.87 20.08 50.68
CA ALA A 47 -18.37 19.65 49.36
C ALA A 47 -18.87 18.25 48.97
N ASP A 48 -19.06 17.36 49.95
CA ASP A 48 -19.52 15.98 49.71
C ASP A 48 -20.94 15.96 49.13
N ALA A 49 -21.83 16.83 49.60
CA ALA A 49 -23.20 16.93 49.07
C ALA A 49 -23.22 17.38 47.59
N LEU A 50 -22.31 18.28 47.22
CA LEU A 50 -22.15 18.71 45.83
C LEU A 50 -21.46 17.63 44.97
N ALA A 51 -20.55 16.85 45.55
CA ALA A 51 -19.92 15.73 44.87
C ALA A 51 -20.95 14.65 44.53
N ASP A 52 -21.78 14.25 45.49
CA ASP A 52 -22.84 13.26 45.28
C ASP A 52 -23.83 13.70 44.20
N ALA A 53 -24.21 14.98 44.18
CA ALA A 53 -25.07 15.55 43.15
C ALA A 53 -24.43 15.49 41.75
N LEU A 54 -23.16 15.87 41.61
CA LEU A 54 -22.43 15.80 40.34
C LEU A 54 -22.22 14.36 39.86
N LEU A 55 -21.75 13.48 40.74
CA LEU A 55 -21.50 12.09 40.40
C LEU A 55 -22.79 11.36 40.03
N GLY A 56 -23.90 11.64 40.73
CA GLY A 56 -25.22 11.13 40.38
C GLY A 56 -25.71 11.64 39.02
N ARG A 57 -25.49 12.92 38.72
CA ARG A 57 -25.91 13.55 37.45
C ARG A 57 -25.23 12.96 36.21
N PHE A 58 -24.01 12.48 36.36
CA PHE A 58 -23.19 11.89 35.29
C PHE A 58 -23.04 10.36 35.39
N GLU A 59 -23.78 9.71 36.30
CA GLU A 59 -23.74 8.26 36.53
C GLU A 59 -22.36 7.71 36.93
N LEU A 60 -21.49 8.54 37.55
CA LEU A 60 -20.10 8.22 37.93
C LEU A 60 -19.97 7.53 39.31
N GLY A 61 -21.04 6.87 39.77
CA GLY A 61 -21.20 6.40 41.15
C GLY A 61 -20.94 4.92 41.42
N GLY A 62 -20.84 4.06 40.39
CA GLY A 62 -20.81 2.60 40.54
C GLY A 62 -19.46 1.93 40.28
N GLU A 63 -19.15 0.81 40.94
CA GLU A 63 -17.97 -0.04 40.68
C GLU A 63 -18.16 -1.01 39.50
N GLY A 64 -18.90 -0.62 38.45
CA GLY A 64 -19.29 -1.52 37.36
C GLY A 64 -18.73 -1.09 36.00
N ALA A 65 -17.81 -1.88 35.44
CA ALA A 65 -17.37 -1.89 34.03
C ALA A 65 -17.37 -0.53 33.31
N GLY A 66 -16.73 0.47 33.92
CA GLY A 66 -16.60 1.81 33.36
C GLY A 66 -15.69 1.89 32.15
N SER A 67 -15.96 2.83 31.25
CA SER A 67 -15.00 3.18 30.18
C SER A 67 -13.68 3.64 30.78
N ALA A 68 -12.58 3.59 30.01
CA ALA A 68 -11.26 4.04 30.47
C ALA A 68 -11.22 5.51 30.98
N ILE A 69 -12.26 6.30 30.67
CA ILE A 69 -12.40 7.73 30.98
C ILE A 69 -13.09 7.96 32.33
N GLU A 70 -13.84 6.99 32.85
CA GLU A 70 -14.67 7.17 34.04
C GLU A 70 -13.89 7.63 35.29
N PRO A 71 -12.70 7.06 35.62
CA PRO A 71 -11.95 7.46 36.81
C PRO A 71 -11.47 8.91 36.76
N THR A 72 -11.10 9.42 35.58
CA THR A 72 -10.60 10.79 35.41
C THR A 72 -11.76 11.79 35.50
N LEU A 73 -12.90 11.51 34.87
CA LEU A 73 -14.11 12.34 34.98
C LEU A 73 -14.61 12.42 36.42
N ARG A 74 -14.56 11.31 37.16
CA ARG A 74 -14.90 11.27 38.59
C ARG A 74 -13.97 12.16 39.42
N ALA A 75 -12.66 12.06 39.20
CA ALA A 75 -11.68 12.90 39.91
C ALA A 75 -11.88 14.39 39.62
N PHE A 76 -12.18 14.75 38.36
CA PHE A 76 -12.49 16.12 37.98
C PHE A 76 -13.75 16.64 38.67
N CYS A 77 -14.85 15.87 38.68
CA CYS A 77 -16.10 16.26 39.34
C CYS A 77 -15.93 16.46 40.86
N ILE A 78 -15.13 15.60 41.51
CA ILE A 78 -14.81 15.71 42.94
C ILE A 78 -13.97 16.96 43.24
N GLU A 79 -13.00 17.32 42.40
CA GLU A 79 -12.25 18.57 42.62
C GLU A 79 -13.12 19.80 42.34
N LEU A 80 -14.04 19.72 41.38
CA LEU A 80 -14.97 20.78 41.05
C LEU A 80 -15.97 21.05 42.19
N SER A 81 -16.44 20.01 42.88
CA SER A 81 -17.35 20.14 44.03
C SER A 81 -16.73 20.81 45.26
N ARG A 82 -15.39 20.91 45.30
CA ARG A 82 -14.64 21.62 46.35
C ARG A 82 -14.70 23.14 46.21
N VAL A 83 -15.56 23.69 45.35
CA VAL A 83 -15.85 25.13 45.26
C VAL A 83 -16.15 25.77 46.62
N THR A 84 -16.74 25.01 47.55
CA THR A 84 -17.02 25.41 48.94
C THR A 84 -15.77 25.54 49.82
N ALA A 85 -14.66 24.91 49.43
CA ALA A 85 -13.41 24.86 50.17
C ALA A 85 -12.27 25.66 49.51
N TRP A 86 -12.53 26.39 48.42
CA TRP A 86 -11.48 27.17 47.75
C TRP A 86 -11.07 28.38 48.58
N ASP A 87 -9.76 28.45 48.82
CA ASP A 87 -9.10 29.55 49.53
C ASP A 87 -8.80 30.75 48.61
N PHE A 88 -9.05 30.61 47.31
CA PHE A 88 -8.65 31.55 46.25
C PHE A 88 -7.12 31.69 46.11
N SER A 89 -6.37 30.64 46.43
CA SER A 89 -4.95 30.48 46.08
C SER A 89 -4.79 29.78 44.72
N PRO A 90 -3.60 29.85 44.07
CA PRO A 90 -3.37 29.20 42.78
C PRO A 90 -3.40 27.67 42.79
N ALA A 91 -3.56 27.04 43.95
CA ALA A 91 -3.55 25.58 44.07
C ALA A 91 -4.80 24.90 43.48
N TRP A 92 -6.00 25.41 43.75
CA TRP A 92 -7.24 24.82 43.22
C TRP A 92 -7.41 24.95 41.69
N PRO A 93 -7.15 26.10 41.03
CA PRO A 93 -7.35 26.20 39.59
C PRO A 93 -6.30 25.36 38.84
N SER A 94 -5.07 25.30 39.35
CA SER A 94 -4.02 24.46 38.78
C SER A 94 -4.37 22.96 38.85
N ARG A 95 -4.99 22.50 39.94
CA ARG A 95 -5.46 21.10 40.05
C ARG A 95 -6.61 20.81 39.09
N LEU A 96 -7.58 21.71 38.96
CA LEU A 96 -8.68 21.55 37.99
C LEU A 96 -8.18 21.48 36.55
N VAL A 97 -7.26 22.36 36.16
CA VAL A 97 -6.66 22.34 34.81
C VAL A 97 -5.91 21.03 34.57
N ALA A 98 -5.15 20.53 35.54
CA ALA A 98 -4.44 19.26 35.42
C ALA A 98 -5.41 18.08 35.25
N LEU A 99 -6.43 17.97 36.11
CA LEU A 99 -7.45 16.92 36.02
C LEU A 99 -8.24 17.00 34.72
N TRP A 100 -8.53 18.22 34.23
CA TRP A 100 -9.17 18.41 32.94
C TRP A 100 -8.28 17.95 31.78
N SER A 101 -6.98 18.24 31.83
CA SER A 101 -6.01 17.73 30.85
C SER A 101 -6.03 16.20 30.81
N ASP A 102 -6.05 15.54 31.97
CA ASP A 102 -6.14 14.08 32.06
C ASP A 102 -7.46 13.54 31.46
N CYS A 103 -8.59 14.21 31.70
CA CYS A 103 -9.89 13.85 31.11
C CYS A 103 -9.87 13.99 29.58
N TYR A 104 -9.35 15.11 29.07
CA TYR A 104 -9.27 15.39 27.64
C TYR A 104 -8.41 14.35 26.92
N LEU A 105 -7.27 13.98 27.52
CA LEU A 105 -6.38 12.94 26.99
C LEU A 105 -6.96 11.54 27.05
N ALA A 106 -7.84 11.27 28.02
CA ALA A 106 -8.60 10.04 28.06
C ALA A 106 -9.73 9.99 27.00
N GLY A 107 -10.01 11.08 26.29
CA GLY A 107 -11.02 11.15 25.22
C GLY A 107 -12.32 11.83 25.60
N ALA A 108 -12.35 12.61 26.69
CA ALA A 108 -13.51 13.42 27.04
C ALA A 108 -13.74 14.53 26.00
N VAL A 109 -15.01 14.76 25.65
CA VAL A 109 -15.40 15.83 24.71
C VAL A 109 -15.19 17.21 25.34
N ALA A 110 -14.79 18.19 24.52
CA ALA A 110 -14.38 19.53 24.99
C ALA A 110 -15.50 20.30 25.71
N GLU A 111 -16.76 19.92 25.50
CA GLU A 111 -17.95 20.49 26.11
C GLU A 111 -18.14 20.06 27.57
N PHE A 112 -17.54 18.94 27.99
CA PHE A 112 -17.78 18.33 29.31
C PHE A 112 -17.59 19.30 30.50
N PRO A 113 -16.54 20.15 30.58
CA PRO A 113 -16.35 21.06 31.71
C PRO A 113 -17.50 22.04 31.86
N PHE A 114 -18.08 22.48 30.75
CA PHE A 114 -19.21 23.42 30.77
C PHE A 114 -20.47 22.75 31.31
N VAL A 115 -20.73 21.51 30.89
CA VAL A 115 -21.84 20.71 31.41
C VAL A 115 -21.64 20.43 32.90
N ALA A 116 -20.42 20.14 33.34
CA ALA A 116 -20.09 19.91 34.75
C ALA A 116 -20.23 21.17 35.61
N ILE A 117 -19.80 22.34 35.10
CA ILE A 117 -19.99 23.63 35.79
C ILE A 117 -21.47 23.98 35.86
N GLU A 118 -22.24 23.77 34.79
CA GLU A 118 -23.69 24.00 34.79
C GLU A 118 -24.40 23.11 35.82
N ALA A 119 -24.05 21.82 35.86
CA ALA A 119 -24.55 20.89 36.87
C ALA A 119 -24.18 21.32 38.30
N LEU A 120 -22.94 21.82 38.51
CA LEU A 120 -22.51 22.36 39.80
C LEU A 120 -23.34 23.60 40.18
N MET A 121 -23.58 24.52 39.25
CA MET A 121 -24.37 25.72 39.52
C MET A 121 -25.82 25.39 39.86
N SER A 122 -26.42 24.42 39.17
CA SER A 122 -27.75 23.90 39.49
C SER A 122 -27.79 23.31 40.89
N ALA A 123 -26.82 22.46 41.24
CA ALA A 123 -26.72 21.86 42.57
C ALA A 123 -26.52 22.92 43.67
N CYS A 124 -25.68 23.93 43.42
CA CYS A 124 -25.51 25.04 44.35
C CYS A 124 -26.80 25.85 44.53
N GLN A 125 -27.55 26.10 43.44
CA GLN A 125 -28.79 26.86 43.48
C GLN A 125 -29.88 26.12 44.28
N GLU A 126 -30.04 24.82 44.05
CA GLU A 126 -31.00 23.97 44.79
C GLU A 126 -30.69 23.97 46.29
N GLN A 127 -29.42 23.82 46.65
CA GLN A 127 -28.94 23.82 48.03
C GLN A 127 -29.08 25.20 48.71
N LEU A 128 -28.92 26.29 47.94
CA LEU A 128 -28.99 27.65 48.47
C LEU A 128 -30.43 28.08 48.76
N PHE A 129 -31.38 27.76 47.88
CA PHE A 129 -32.74 28.30 47.99
C PHE A 129 -33.72 27.39 48.74
N SER A 130 -33.59 26.06 48.69
CA SER A 130 -34.60 25.13 49.25
C SER A 130 -36.06 25.51 48.90
N ASP A 131 -37.08 24.85 49.47
CA ASP A 131 -38.51 25.19 49.20
C ASP A 131 -38.99 26.47 49.94
N ARG A 132 -38.12 27.47 50.17
CA ARG A 132 -38.46 28.64 51.00
C ARG A 132 -39.02 29.79 50.17
N ALA A 133 -40.02 30.48 50.75
CA ALA A 133 -40.76 31.55 50.08
C ALA A 133 -40.06 32.93 50.05
N MET A 134 -38.91 33.09 50.73
CA MET A 134 -38.23 34.39 50.86
C MET A 134 -36.72 34.22 50.69
N VAL A 135 -36.15 35.01 49.79
CA VAL A 135 -34.72 35.04 49.47
C VAL A 135 -34.05 36.22 50.17
N HIS A 136 -32.96 35.96 50.91
CA HIS A 136 -32.19 36.99 51.59
C HIS A 136 -31.14 37.64 50.66
N ARG A 137 -30.78 38.90 50.93
CA ARG A 137 -29.75 39.62 50.17
C ARG A 137 -28.42 38.87 50.10
N LEU A 138 -28.02 38.23 51.21
CA LEU A 138 -26.81 37.42 51.27
C LEU A 138 -26.85 36.21 50.31
N GLU A 139 -28.01 35.58 50.12
CA GLU A 139 -28.17 34.46 49.19
C GLU A 139 -28.07 34.94 47.73
N LEU A 140 -28.60 36.13 47.42
CA LEU A 140 -28.41 36.75 46.10
C LEU A 140 -26.94 37.11 45.85
N ASP A 141 -26.23 37.61 46.86
CA ASP A 141 -24.80 37.92 46.77
C ASP A 141 -23.97 36.63 46.55
N ILE A 142 -24.31 35.54 47.26
CA ILE A 142 -23.71 34.21 47.07
C ILE A 142 -23.96 33.68 45.65
N LEU A 143 -25.22 33.69 45.20
CA LEU A 143 -25.58 33.20 43.86
C LEU A 143 -24.83 33.99 42.79
N THR A 144 -24.78 35.32 42.92
CA THR A 144 -24.05 36.19 42.00
C THR A 144 -22.55 35.84 41.96
N ALA A 145 -21.94 35.60 43.12
CA ALA A 145 -20.55 35.22 43.21
C ALA A 145 -20.28 33.83 42.59
N LEU A 146 -21.16 32.85 42.81
CA LEU A 146 -21.06 31.52 42.24
C LEU A 146 -21.21 31.53 40.72
N VAL A 147 -22.15 32.29 40.16
CA VAL A 147 -22.32 32.43 38.70
C VAL A 147 -21.08 33.05 38.06
N ARG A 148 -20.52 34.11 38.65
CA ARG A 148 -19.26 34.72 38.18
C ARG A 148 -18.10 33.74 38.25
N LEU A 149 -18.04 32.94 39.30
CA LEU A 149 -17.04 31.89 39.46
C LEU A 149 -17.22 30.78 38.40
N GLY A 150 -18.46 30.38 38.09
CA GLY A 150 -18.78 29.46 36.99
C GLY A 150 -18.26 29.97 35.64
N TRP A 151 -18.48 31.25 35.32
CA TRP A 151 -17.91 31.86 34.10
C TRP A 151 -16.38 31.91 34.13
N CYS A 152 -15.78 32.22 35.28
CA CYS A 152 -14.34 32.20 35.45
C CYS A 152 -13.75 30.80 35.19
N LEU A 153 -14.39 29.76 35.72
CA LEU A 153 -14.01 28.36 35.50
C LEU A 153 -14.16 27.96 34.03
N GLY A 154 -15.26 28.33 33.40
CA GLY A 154 -15.50 28.05 31.98
C GLY A 154 -14.42 28.68 31.09
N GLY A 155 -14.05 29.93 31.37
CA GLY A 155 -12.95 30.59 30.66
C GLY A 155 -11.59 29.91 30.87
N LEU A 156 -11.26 29.57 32.13
CA LEU A 156 -10.01 28.90 32.47
C LEU A 156 -9.87 27.53 31.78
N LEU A 157 -10.92 26.70 31.83
CA LEU A 157 -10.91 25.36 31.27
C LEU A 157 -10.99 25.38 29.74
N SER A 158 -11.68 26.37 29.15
CA SER A 158 -11.64 26.60 27.70
C SER A 158 -10.22 26.93 27.20
N GLU A 159 -9.50 27.79 27.92
CA GLU A 159 -8.12 28.15 27.57
C GLU A 159 -7.20 26.93 27.68
N ALA A 160 -7.38 26.10 28.72
CA ALA A 160 -6.69 24.83 28.86
C ALA A 160 -6.98 23.87 27.69
N SER A 161 -8.24 23.74 27.26
CA SER A 161 -8.62 22.92 26.08
C SER A 161 -7.96 23.43 24.80
N VAL A 162 -7.98 24.74 24.56
CA VAL A 162 -7.38 25.35 23.35
C VAL A 162 -5.87 25.13 23.33
N VAL A 163 -5.19 25.33 24.46
CA VAL A 163 -3.74 25.09 24.57
C VAL A 163 -3.41 23.61 24.34
N GLN A 164 -4.23 22.71 24.88
CA GLN A 164 -4.04 21.26 24.69
C GLN A 164 -4.24 20.85 23.23
N GLU A 165 -5.26 21.39 22.56
CA GLU A 165 -5.51 21.10 21.15
C GLU A 165 -4.45 21.74 20.24
N GLN A 166 -3.98 22.93 20.56
CA GLN A 166 -2.84 23.55 19.86
C GLN A 166 -1.56 22.75 20.06
N ALA A 167 -1.30 22.24 21.26
CA ALA A 167 -0.17 21.35 21.52
C ALA A 167 -0.31 20.05 20.73
N PHE A 168 -1.48 19.41 20.73
CA PHE A 168 -1.74 18.21 19.94
C PHE A 168 -1.55 18.46 18.44
N ARG A 169 -2.08 19.57 17.91
CA ARG A 169 -1.87 19.99 16.52
C ARG A 169 -0.41 20.27 16.21
N MET A 170 0.32 21.00 17.06
CA MET A 170 1.75 21.25 16.87
C MET A 170 2.58 19.96 16.90
N HIS A 171 2.23 18.99 17.75
CA HIS A 171 2.87 17.68 17.77
C HIS A 171 2.50 16.83 16.54
N ALA A 172 1.25 16.90 16.06
CA ALA A 172 0.80 16.22 14.85
C ALA A 172 1.35 16.87 13.56
N GLU A 173 1.61 18.17 13.58
CA GLU A 173 2.23 18.89 12.46
C GLU A 173 3.73 18.54 12.30
N ASP A 174 4.40 18.08 13.36
CA ASP A 174 5.83 17.72 13.37
C ASP A 174 6.11 16.21 13.58
N GLY A 175 5.11 15.41 13.91
CA GLY A 175 5.24 13.97 14.20
C GLY A 175 4.05 13.16 13.70
N ASP A 176 4.28 11.87 13.46
CA ASP A 176 3.22 10.92 13.11
C ASP A 176 2.43 10.51 14.35
N THR A 177 1.10 10.58 14.26
CA THR A 177 0.18 10.37 15.38
C THR A 177 0.14 8.94 15.90
N VAL A 178 0.59 7.97 15.09
CA VAL A 178 0.62 6.54 15.44
C VAL A 178 1.99 6.17 16.01
N LEU A 179 3.06 6.61 15.34
CA LEU A 179 4.43 6.16 15.59
C LEU A 179 5.19 7.04 16.59
N GLY A 180 4.74 8.28 16.80
CA GLY A 180 5.42 9.26 17.65
C GLY A 180 6.84 9.60 17.17
N ILE A 181 7.13 9.41 15.88
CA ILE A 181 8.39 9.82 15.22
C ILE A 181 8.17 11.05 14.34
N PRO A 182 9.22 11.83 14.06
CA PRO A 182 9.18 12.93 13.10
C PRO A 182 8.49 12.54 11.79
N ASN A 183 7.54 13.36 11.35
CA ASN A 183 6.87 13.18 10.08
C ASN A 183 7.69 13.78 8.92
N ARG A 184 7.17 13.69 7.70
CA ARG A 184 7.82 14.20 6.47
C ARG A 184 8.27 15.67 6.58
N ARG A 185 7.44 16.54 7.18
CA ARG A 185 7.75 17.98 7.34
C ARG A 185 8.96 18.14 8.24
N ARG A 186 8.93 17.51 9.42
CA ARG A 186 10.01 17.60 10.40
C ARG A 186 11.30 16.95 9.91
N PHE A 187 11.21 15.84 9.18
CA PHE A 187 12.34 15.21 8.51
C PHE A 187 13.13 16.20 7.64
N LEU A 188 12.45 16.97 6.78
CA LEU A 188 13.12 17.93 5.89
C LEU A 188 13.83 19.05 6.68
N THR A 189 13.20 19.56 7.73
CA THR A 189 13.82 20.54 8.63
C THR A 189 15.07 19.96 9.29
N LEU A 190 14.97 18.77 9.90
CA LEU A 190 16.12 18.11 10.54
C LEU A 190 17.25 17.83 9.56
N LEU A 191 16.92 17.35 8.35
CA LEU A 191 17.93 17.08 7.32
C LEU A 191 18.67 18.36 6.90
N THR A 192 17.94 19.48 6.80
CA THR A 192 18.52 20.80 6.53
C THR A 192 19.47 21.23 7.65
N ASP A 193 19.05 21.09 8.91
CA ASP A 193 19.86 21.45 10.07
C ASP A 193 21.15 20.61 10.13
N PHE A 194 21.05 19.29 9.95
CA PHE A 194 22.21 18.40 9.95
C PHE A 194 23.16 18.66 8.77
N LEU A 195 22.66 18.98 7.58
CA LEU A 195 23.49 19.38 6.44
C LEU A 195 24.26 20.67 6.72
N GLY A 196 23.64 21.65 7.39
CA GLY A 196 24.30 22.88 7.81
C GLY A 196 25.45 22.63 8.80
N LEU A 197 25.32 21.61 9.66
CA LEU A 197 26.32 21.22 10.66
C LEU A 197 27.47 20.36 10.10
N ALA A 198 27.18 19.52 9.09
CA ALA A 198 28.14 18.54 8.56
C ALA A 198 29.38 19.15 7.89
N GLY A 199 29.32 20.43 7.48
CA GLY A 199 30.30 21.10 6.62
C GLY A 199 31.74 21.24 7.12
N GLN A 200 32.12 20.70 8.29
CA GLN A 200 33.51 20.85 8.79
C GLN A 200 34.23 19.58 9.30
N ARG A 201 33.59 18.44 9.63
CA ARG A 201 34.32 17.29 10.24
C ARG A 201 33.80 15.86 9.96
N GLY A 202 32.77 15.64 9.14
CA GLY A 202 32.25 14.28 8.90
C GLY A 202 31.27 14.17 7.72
N PHE A 203 30.72 12.97 7.51
CA PHE A 203 29.69 12.70 6.51
C PHE A 203 28.29 12.68 7.16
N LEU A 204 27.27 13.04 6.40
CA LEU A 204 25.88 12.86 6.79
C LEU A 204 25.27 11.76 5.92
N GLY A 205 24.86 10.66 6.54
CA GLY A 205 24.18 9.57 5.87
C GLY A 205 22.66 9.74 5.88
N LEU A 206 22.01 9.27 4.82
CA LEU A 206 20.56 9.15 4.74
C LEU A 206 20.20 7.76 4.21
N LEU A 207 19.26 7.11 4.91
CA LEU A 207 18.62 5.89 4.45
C LEU A 207 17.14 6.16 4.21
N VAL A 208 16.60 5.62 3.13
CA VAL A 208 15.15 5.53 2.88
C VAL A 208 14.79 4.06 2.82
N LEU A 209 13.89 3.62 3.69
CA LEU A 209 13.42 2.24 3.80
C LEU A 209 11.95 2.19 3.41
N ARG A 210 11.58 1.21 2.61
CA ARG A 210 10.18 0.98 2.22
C ARG A 210 9.83 -0.48 2.37
N MET A 211 8.64 -0.72 2.91
CA MET A 211 8.04 -2.03 2.94
C MET A 211 7.18 -2.25 1.69
N GLU A 212 7.41 -3.35 0.98
CA GLU A 212 6.59 -3.78 -0.15
C GLU A 212 5.72 -4.95 0.27
N TRP A 213 4.42 -4.69 0.40
CA TRP A 213 3.44 -5.69 0.78
C TRP A 213 2.98 -6.51 -0.43
N GLY A 214 2.70 -7.80 -0.19
CA GLY A 214 1.81 -8.54 -1.05
C GLY A 214 0.35 -8.18 -0.76
N ARG A 215 -0.58 -8.62 -1.63
CA ARG A 215 -2.03 -8.35 -1.52
C ARG A 215 -2.66 -8.85 -0.21
N SER A 216 -1.96 -9.65 0.60
CA SER A 216 -2.42 -10.10 1.93
C SER A 216 -2.66 -8.95 2.92
N VAL A 217 -2.04 -7.79 2.71
CA VAL A 217 -2.18 -6.62 3.61
C VAL A 217 -3.46 -5.83 3.38
N ASP A 218 -4.07 -5.95 2.19
CA ASP A 218 -5.29 -5.22 1.84
C ASP A 218 -6.52 -5.69 2.66
N VAL A 219 -6.39 -6.84 3.32
CA VAL A 219 -7.42 -7.45 4.17
C VAL A 219 -7.25 -7.08 5.65
N LEU A 220 -6.14 -6.44 6.04
CA LEU A 220 -5.89 -6.05 7.43
C LEU A 220 -6.78 -4.87 7.81
N ALA A 221 -7.29 -4.92 9.04
CA ALA A 221 -7.94 -3.76 9.62
C ALA A 221 -6.90 -2.64 9.88
N LEU A 222 -7.36 -1.38 9.92
CA LEU A 222 -6.48 -0.21 10.04
C LEU A 222 -5.62 -0.26 11.32
N ASP A 223 -6.18 -0.75 12.42
CA ASP A 223 -5.50 -0.93 13.70
C ASP A 223 -4.37 -1.99 13.64
N GLU A 224 -4.56 -3.07 12.87
CA GLU A 224 -3.53 -4.09 12.66
C GLU A 224 -2.34 -3.54 11.86
N ARG A 225 -2.60 -2.67 10.87
CA ARG A 225 -1.54 -1.98 10.10
C ARG A 225 -0.75 -1.03 10.99
N ASP A 226 -1.42 -0.29 11.87
CA ASP A 226 -0.76 0.64 12.79
C ASP A 226 0.11 -0.09 13.82
N HIS A 227 -0.37 -1.21 14.39
CA HIS A 227 0.44 -2.05 15.27
C HIS A 227 1.70 -2.60 14.60
N LEU A 228 1.60 -2.98 13.34
CA LEU A 228 2.73 -3.45 12.55
C LEU A 228 3.73 -2.33 12.28
N ARG A 229 3.28 -1.15 11.84
CA ARG A 229 4.14 0.03 11.65
C ARG A 229 4.85 0.42 12.95
N LEU A 230 4.16 0.33 14.09
CA LEU A 230 4.72 0.62 15.40
C LEU A 230 5.83 -0.39 15.77
N ALA A 231 5.54 -1.69 15.66
CA ALA A 231 6.51 -2.74 15.96
C ALA A 231 7.79 -2.64 15.11
N LEU A 232 7.63 -2.32 13.83
CA LEU A 232 8.76 -2.10 12.91
C LEU A 232 9.56 -0.85 13.29
N SER A 233 8.89 0.25 13.60
CA SER A 233 9.54 1.49 14.01
C SER A 233 10.32 1.33 15.31
N ASP A 234 9.78 0.59 16.28
CA ASP A 234 10.47 0.27 17.53
C ASP A 234 11.70 -0.63 17.30
N ALA A 235 11.57 -1.63 16.43
CA ALA A 235 12.69 -2.49 16.05
C ALA A 235 13.82 -1.70 15.37
N MET A 236 13.49 -0.78 14.46
CA MET A 236 14.46 0.13 13.85
C MET A 236 15.13 1.00 14.91
N ARG A 237 14.34 1.68 15.75
CA ARG A 237 14.82 2.60 16.79
C ARG A 237 15.80 1.92 17.75
N ALA A 238 15.58 0.65 18.10
CA ALA A 238 16.47 -0.13 18.96
C ALA A 238 17.87 -0.38 18.34
N GLN A 239 18.02 -0.25 17.01
CA GLN A 239 19.31 -0.44 16.33
C GLN A 239 20.11 0.84 16.12
N LEU A 240 19.48 2.00 16.32
CA LEU A 240 20.06 3.32 16.08
C LEU A 240 20.98 3.75 17.22
N ARG A 241 22.06 4.46 16.90
CA ARG A 241 22.94 5.04 17.93
C ARG A 241 22.35 6.35 18.49
N PRO A 242 22.82 6.81 19.66
CA PRO A 242 22.52 8.16 20.13
C PRO A 242 22.90 9.19 19.05
N GLY A 243 21.94 10.00 18.62
CA GLY A 243 22.11 11.03 17.59
C GLY A 243 21.51 10.68 16.22
N ASP A 244 21.31 9.39 15.90
CA ASP A 244 20.56 9.02 14.71
C ASP A 244 19.07 9.35 14.88
N VAL A 245 18.40 9.68 13.78
CA VAL A 245 16.98 10.07 13.81
C VAL A 245 16.17 9.20 12.87
N LEU A 246 15.20 8.47 13.41
CA LEU A 246 14.17 7.76 12.67
C LEU A 246 13.00 8.71 12.38
N CYS A 247 12.58 8.79 11.12
CA CYS A 247 11.44 9.56 10.66
C CYS A 247 10.50 8.67 9.84
N THR A 248 9.23 9.05 9.73
CA THR A 248 8.32 8.48 8.72
C THR A 248 8.13 9.45 7.56
N LEU A 249 8.06 8.90 6.35
CA LEU A 249 7.76 9.62 5.13
C LEU A 249 6.36 9.30 4.59
N GLY A 250 5.68 8.30 5.18
CA GLY A 250 4.35 7.82 4.80
C GLY A 250 4.02 6.47 5.47
N ASP A 251 2.93 5.84 5.06
CA ASP A 251 2.41 4.63 5.74
C ASP A 251 3.39 3.46 5.74
N ASP A 252 4.08 3.22 4.63
CA ASP A 252 5.01 2.10 4.46
C ASP A 252 6.45 2.55 4.22
N GLU A 253 6.78 3.79 4.61
CA GLU A 253 8.07 4.41 4.31
C GLU A 253 8.69 5.14 5.52
N TRP A 254 9.97 4.85 5.75
CA TRP A 254 10.79 5.44 6.80
C TRP A 254 12.05 6.08 6.23
N ALA A 255 12.55 7.10 6.93
CA ALA A 255 13.87 7.66 6.70
C ALA A 255 14.71 7.60 7.97
N VAL A 256 16.01 7.33 7.83
CA VAL A 256 16.97 7.40 8.93
C VAL A 256 18.07 8.38 8.58
N ILE A 257 18.20 9.42 9.40
CA ILE A 257 19.28 10.41 9.31
C ILE A 257 20.43 9.95 10.21
N LEU A 258 21.64 9.86 9.64
CA LEU A 258 22.85 9.37 10.30
C LEU A 258 23.90 10.49 10.36
N PRO A 259 23.90 11.36 11.39
CA PRO A 259 24.83 12.48 11.50
C PRO A 259 26.25 12.05 11.90
N ASP A 260 27.26 12.88 11.68
CA ASP A 260 28.62 12.67 12.19
C ASP A 260 29.21 11.27 11.86
N LEU A 261 29.07 10.83 10.61
CA LEU A 261 29.72 9.61 10.14
C LEU A 261 31.20 9.87 9.86
N MET A 262 32.05 8.91 10.22
CA MET A 262 33.49 8.94 9.95
C MET A 262 33.80 8.39 8.55
N HIS A 263 32.97 7.48 8.03
CA HIS A 263 33.16 6.86 6.73
C HIS A 263 31.81 6.49 6.07
N PRO A 264 31.65 6.68 4.74
CA PRO A 264 30.42 6.32 4.01
C PRO A 264 29.97 4.86 4.16
N ALA A 265 30.90 3.93 4.33
CA ALA A 265 30.61 2.50 4.58
C ALA A 265 29.68 2.26 5.78
N GLN A 266 29.59 3.21 6.72
CA GLN A 266 28.66 3.14 7.85
C GLN A 266 27.20 3.23 7.40
N VAL A 267 26.91 3.92 6.27
CA VAL A 267 25.56 3.97 5.67
C VAL A 267 25.15 2.56 5.20
N ALA A 268 26.04 1.86 4.51
CA ALA A 268 25.78 0.50 4.06
C ALA A 268 25.54 -0.47 5.23
N LEU A 269 26.38 -0.39 6.26
CA LEU A 269 26.23 -1.23 7.45
C LEU A 269 24.90 -0.98 8.16
N ALA A 270 24.51 0.28 8.33
CA ALA A 270 23.24 0.66 8.95
C ALA A 270 22.05 0.20 8.09
N GLY A 271 22.12 0.39 6.77
CA GLY A 271 21.09 -0.02 5.81
C GLY A 271 20.79 -1.51 5.89
N SER A 272 21.81 -2.36 5.71
CA SER A 272 21.64 -3.82 5.79
C SER A 272 21.11 -4.26 7.15
N LYS A 273 21.67 -3.71 8.24
CA LYS A 273 21.27 -4.06 9.61
C LYS A 273 19.79 -3.73 9.89
N LEU A 274 19.31 -2.57 9.42
CA LEU A 274 17.92 -2.18 9.61
C LEU A 274 16.98 -3.06 8.81
N VAL A 275 17.31 -3.40 7.56
CA VAL A 275 16.49 -4.31 6.75
C VAL A 275 16.39 -5.69 7.41
N ASP A 276 17.52 -6.26 7.86
CA ASP A 276 17.54 -7.56 8.53
C ASP A 276 16.64 -7.59 9.78
N VAL A 277 16.71 -6.55 10.61
CA VAL A 277 15.88 -6.46 11.82
C VAL A 277 14.39 -6.30 11.50
N CYS A 278 14.06 -5.56 10.44
CA CYS A 278 12.68 -5.41 10.01
C CYS A 278 12.11 -6.73 9.46
N GLU A 279 12.88 -7.47 8.67
CA GLU A 279 12.49 -8.80 8.18
C GLU A 279 12.28 -9.80 9.30
N VAL A 280 13.17 -9.84 10.30
CA VAL A 280 13.02 -10.71 11.48
C VAL A 280 11.78 -10.33 12.29
N THR A 281 11.57 -9.03 12.52
CA THR A 281 10.42 -8.54 13.31
C THR A 281 9.09 -8.86 12.62
N ARG A 282 9.01 -8.63 11.29
CA ARG A 282 7.86 -9.01 10.48
C ARG A 282 7.63 -10.53 10.51
N GLY A 283 8.68 -11.32 10.29
CA GLY A 283 8.59 -12.78 10.26
C GLY A 283 8.09 -13.40 11.57
N ASN A 284 8.50 -12.84 12.71
CA ASN A 284 8.11 -13.34 14.04
C ASN A 284 6.71 -12.91 14.45
N ASN A 285 6.36 -11.63 14.24
CA ASN A 285 5.11 -11.07 14.74
C ASN A 285 3.96 -11.26 13.74
N PHE A 286 4.27 -11.37 12.46
CA PHE A 286 3.29 -11.40 11.37
C PHE A 286 3.68 -12.43 10.28
N PRO A 287 3.84 -13.73 10.62
CA PRO A 287 4.19 -14.79 9.65
C PRO A 287 3.13 -14.95 8.55
N SER A 288 1.92 -14.51 8.88
CA SER A 288 0.80 -14.13 8.01
C SER A 288 1.15 -13.47 6.69
N LEU A 289 1.90 -12.38 6.84
CA LEU A 289 1.97 -11.31 5.88
C LEU A 289 3.17 -11.54 4.97
N ARG A 290 2.90 -11.55 3.67
CA ARG A 290 3.96 -11.57 2.66
C ARG A 290 4.36 -10.13 2.36
N GLY A 291 5.65 -9.88 2.42
CA GLY A 291 6.24 -8.62 1.99
C GLY A 291 7.74 -8.62 2.18
N ARG A 292 8.41 -7.60 1.65
CA ARG A 292 9.85 -7.43 1.68
C ARG A 292 10.23 -5.98 2.00
N PHE A 293 11.22 -5.80 2.86
CA PHE A 293 11.89 -4.52 3.06
C PHE A 293 12.99 -4.31 2.03
N CYS A 294 12.95 -3.14 1.41
CA CYS A 294 14.00 -2.62 0.56
C CYS A 294 14.49 -1.30 1.13
N ALA A 295 15.79 -1.03 1.04
CA ALA A 295 16.38 0.21 1.51
C ALA A 295 17.37 0.80 0.50
N GLY A 296 17.40 2.13 0.41
CA GLY A 296 18.35 2.90 -0.37
C GLY A 296 19.16 3.83 0.51
N GLY A 297 20.47 3.92 0.29
CA GLY A 297 21.37 4.79 1.06
C GLY A 297 22.12 5.80 0.22
N ALA A 298 22.28 7.02 0.74
CA ALA A 298 23.14 8.06 0.18
C ALA A 298 23.85 8.85 1.29
N TRP A 299 24.87 9.62 0.93
CA TRP A 299 25.56 10.49 1.88
C TRP A 299 25.97 11.84 1.28
N ALA A 300 25.99 12.85 2.13
CA ALA A 300 26.57 14.15 1.84
C ALA A 300 28.02 14.22 2.35
N PRO A 301 28.89 15.02 1.68
CA PRO A 301 28.57 15.95 0.60
C PRO A 301 28.72 15.38 -0.83
N GLU A 302 29.03 14.09 -0.98
CA GLU A 302 29.40 13.48 -2.26
C GLU A 302 28.21 13.30 -3.20
N HIS A 303 27.09 12.75 -2.70
CA HIS A 303 25.92 12.48 -3.53
C HIS A 303 25.00 13.71 -3.69
N ALA A 304 24.97 14.58 -2.69
CA ALA A 304 24.25 15.86 -2.72
C ALA A 304 24.69 16.77 -1.56
N ARG A 305 24.38 18.06 -1.68
CA ARG A 305 24.66 19.09 -0.65
C ARG A 305 23.42 19.81 -0.14
N ASP A 306 22.26 19.50 -0.69
CA ASP A 306 20.96 20.02 -0.27
C ASP A 306 20.03 18.87 0.16
N PRO A 307 19.02 19.14 1.00
CA PRO A 307 18.15 18.10 1.56
C PRO A 307 17.41 17.29 0.50
N LEU A 308 16.88 17.96 -0.54
CA LEU A 308 16.08 17.33 -1.57
C LEU A 308 16.94 16.46 -2.49
N GLY A 309 18.13 16.95 -2.87
CA GLY A 309 19.10 16.17 -3.63
C GLY A 309 19.54 14.91 -2.89
N LEU A 310 19.81 15.01 -1.57
CA LEU A 310 20.26 13.86 -0.79
C LEU A 310 19.15 12.80 -0.63
N GLU A 311 17.91 13.26 -0.42
CA GLU A 311 16.75 12.37 -0.42
C GLU A 311 16.54 11.71 -1.78
N GLN A 312 16.62 12.48 -2.87
CA GLN A 312 16.47 11.94 -4.22
C GLN A 312 17.53 10.87 -4.53
N ALA A 313 18.77 11.07 -4.08
CA ALA A 313 19.84 10.10 -4.22
C ALA A 313 19.51 8.80 -3.44
N ALA A 314 19.10 8.90 -2.17
CA ALA A 314 18.71 7.74 -1.37
C ALA A 314 17.49 7.00 -1.96
N ARG A 315 16.51 7.73 -2.51
CA ARG A 315 15.36 7.15 -3.22
C ARG A 315 15.74 6.44 -4.51
N SER A 316 16.67 6.99 -5.29
CA SER A 316 17.15 6.35 -6.52
C SER A 316 17.86 5.03 -6.20
N ALA A 317 18.64 5.00 -5.11
CA ALA A 317 19.22 3.76 -4.58
C ALA A 317 18.15 2.75 -4.14
N LEU A 318 17.08 3.19 -3.50
CA LEU A 318 15.97 2.33 -3.12
C LEU A 318 15.31 1.68 -4.35
N VAL A 319 15.09 2.45 -5.42
CA VAL A 319 14.55 1.91 -6.69
C VAL A 319 15.48 0.86 -7.27
N ALA A 320 16.80 1.14 -7.33
CA ALA A 320 17.76 0.15 -7.82
C ALA A 320 17.79 -1.13 -6.99
N ALA A 321 17.69 -1.03 -5.65
CA ALA A 321 17.59 -2.20 -4.77
C ALA A 321 16.40 -3.08 -5.18
N LYS A 322 15.24 -2.46 -5.42
CA LYS A 322 14.02 -3.17 -5.84
C LYS A 322 14.17 -3.84 -7.19
N THR A 323 14.63 -3.10 -8.19
CA THR A 323 14.80 -3.61 -9.56
C THR A 323 15.79 -4.77 -9.61
N GLU A 324 16.85 -4.73 -8.80
CA GLU A 324 17.86 -5.80 -8.71
C GLU A 324 17.45 -6.95 -7.78
N GLY A 325 16.27 -6.88 -7.14
CA GLY A 325 15.82 -7.87 -6.18
C GLY A 325 16.67 -7.94 -4.91
N ARG A 326 17.43 -6.88 -4.61
CA ARG A 326 18.29 -6.74 -3.43
C ARG A 326 17.53 -6.09 -2.27
N SER A 327 17.90 -6.43 -1.04
CA SER A 327 17.35 -5.81 0.17
C SER A 327 17.87 -4.38 0.40
N PHE A 328 19.05 -4.06 -0.13
CA PHE A 328 19.69 -2.77 0.05
C PHE A 328 20.57 -2.40 -1.15
N ALA A 329 20.60 -1.10 -1.49
CA ALA A 329 21.58 -0.54 -2.43
C ALA A 329 22.05 0.85 -1.99
N LEU A 330 23.26 1.21 -2.41
CA LEU A 330 23.80 2.56 -2.28
C LEU A 330 23.63 3.33 -3.59
N PHE A 331 23.46 4.64 -3.47
CA PHE A 331 23.45 5.52 -4.62
C PHE A 331 24.82 5.50 -5.32
N SER A 332 24.77 5.51 -6.65
CA SER A 332 25.89 5.74 -7.56
C SER A 332 25.39 6.46 -8.80
N ASP A 333 26.30 7.08 -9.56
CA ASP A 333 25.93 7.76 -10.81
C ASP A 333 25.28 6.80 -11.84
N ASP A 334 25.72 5.55 -11.88
CA ASP A 334 25.11 4.49 -12.71
C ASP A 334 23.67 4.19 -12.29
N VAL A 335 23.39 4.18 -10.98
CA VAL A 335 22.05 4.01 -10.42
C VAL A 335 21.14 5.19 -10.77
N ALA A 336 21.67 6.42 -10.73
CA ALA A 336 20.93 7.62 -11.12
C ALA A 336 20.53 7.58 -12.60
N ALA A 337 21.46 7.21 -13.48
CA ALA A 337 21.22 7.11 -14.92
C ALA A 337 20.18 6.03 -15.26
N ARG A 338 20.24 4.87 -14.60
CA ARG A 338 19.24 3.80 -14.76
C ARG A 338 17.85 4.22 -14.30
N THR A 339 17.75 4.83 -13.12
CA THR A 339 16.46 5.27 -12.57
C THR A 339 15.78 6.31 -13.46
N MET A 340 16.55 7.25 -14.04
CA MET A 340 16.00 8.22 -15.01
C MET A 340 15.59 7.55 -16.33
N GLY A 341 16.36 6.58 -16.81
CA GLY A 341 16.02 5.80 -18.00
C GLY A 341 14.71 5.01 -17.84
N ASP A 342 14.51 4.39 -16.68
CA ASP A 342 13.32 3.60 -16.37
C ASP A 342 12.04 4.46 -16.32
N ALA A 343 12.12 5.67 -15.76
CA ALA A 343 11.00 6.62 -15.74
C ALA A 343 10.65 7.15 -17.14
N GLY A 344 11.66 7.39 -17.98
CA GLY A 344 11.46 7.76 -19.39
C GLY A 344 10.77 6.63 -20.17
N PHE A 345 11.24 5.40 -20.00
CA PHE A 345 10.65 4.22 -20.65
C PHE A 345 9.19 4.01 -20.23
N GLU A 346 8.86 4.20 -18.95
CA GLU A 346 7.47 4.11 -18.46
C GLU A 346 6.53 5.10 -19.16
N SER A 347 6.94 6.37 -19.23
CA SER A 347 6.20 7.41 -19.92
C SER A 347 6.02 7.12 -21.42
N GLU A 348 7.05 6.58 -22.06
CA GLU A 348 6.99 6.21 -23.47
C GLU A 348 6.07 5.02 -23.73
N VAL A 349 6.07 3.99 -22.88
CA VAL A 349 5.18 2.82 -22.99
C VAL A 349 3.72 3.23 -22.86
N ALA A 350 3.38 4.03 -21.84
CA ALA A 350 2.02 4.54 -21.65
C ALA A 350 1.54 5.31 -22.90
N ARG A 351 2.39 6.25 -23.37
CA ARG A 351 2.10 7.04 -24.58
C ARG A 351 1.99 6.17 -25.84
N ALA A 352 2.79 5.10 -25.96
CA ALA A 352 2.76 4.19 -27.09
C ALA A 352 1.44 3.43 -27.17
N LEU A 353 0.88 3.02 -26.02
CA LEU A 353 -0.44 2.40 -25.95
C LEU A 353 -1.54 3.40 -26.37
N GLU A 354 -1.55 4.60 -25.76
CA GLU A 354 -2.53 5.65 -26.07
C GLU A 354 -2.49 6.08 -27.55
N SER A 355 -1.27 6.22 -28.10
CA SER A 355 -1.03 6.66 -29.47
C SER A 355 -1.08 5.53 -30.50
N ARG A 356 -1.47 4.30 -30.10
CA ARG A 356 -1.57 3.11 -30.96
C ARG A 356 -0.29 2.81 -31.75
N GLN A 357 0.87 2.92 -31.10
CA GLN A 357 2.18 2.64 -31.69
C GLN A 357 2.59 1.16 -31.59
N PHE A 358 1.90 0.39 -30.77
CA PHE A 358 2.07 -1.05 -30.71
C PHE A 358 1.55 -1.73 -31.98
N GLN A 359 2.12 -2.89 -32.28
CA GLN A 359 1.76 -3.73 -33.41
C GLN A 359 1.69 -5.19 -32.95
N LEU A 360 0.85 -5.99 -33.63
CA LEU A 360 0.85 -7.44 -33.47
C LEU A 360 1.48 -8.09 -34.69
N PHE A 361 2.51 -8.89 -34.43
CA PHE A 361 3.11 -9.79 -35.42
C PHE A 361 2.48 -11.17 -35.28
N LEU A 362 2.34 -11.89 -36.39
CA LEU A 362 1.80 -13.24 -36.43
C LEU A 362 2.95 -14.23 -36.64
N GLN A 363 3.03 -15.24 -35.79
CA GLN A 363 3.92 -16.39 -35.97
C GLN A 363 3.12 -17.63 -36.36
N PRO A 364 3.45 -18.33 -37.46
CA PRO A 364 2.65 -19.45 -37.93
C PRO A 364 2.74 -20.68 -37.01
N GLN A 365 1.60 -21.34 -36.83
CA GLN A 365 1.46 -22.65 -36.19
C GLN A 365 1.07 -23.68 -37.25
N VAL A 366 1.85 -24.76 -37.35
CA VAL A 366 1.63 -25.82 -38.33
C VAL A 366 1.18 -27.12 -37.67
N GLU A 367 0.35 -27.88 -38.37
CA GLU A 367 -0.09 -29.21 -37.98
C GLU A 367 1.00 -30.24 -38.30
N LEU A 368 1.24 -31.18 -37.39
CA LEU A 368 2.12 -32.32 -37.61
C LEU A 368 1.29 -33.58 -37.90
N PRO A 369 1.66 -34.41 -38.89
CA PRO A 369 2.86 -34.33 -39.73
C PRO A 369 2.69 -33.52 -41.03
N SER A 370 1.51 -32.96 -41.30
CA SER A 370 1.15 -32.40 -42.61
C SER A 370 1.92 -31.12 -42.97
N ARG A 371 2.47 -30.43 -41.97
CA ARG A 371 3.04 -29.07 -42.03
C ARG A 371 2.07 -28.03 -42.56
N ARG A 372 0.77 -28.32 -42.55
CA ARG A 372 -0.26 -27.39 -42.99
C ARG A 372 -0.40 -26.28 -41.97
N LEU A 373 -0.50 -25.03 -42.42
CA LEU A 373 -0.83 -23.90 -41.56
C LEU A 373 -2.23 -24.10 -40.95
N VAL A 374 -2.33 -24.04 -39.63
CA VAL A 374 -3.60 -24.21 -38.89
C VAL A 374 -3.91 -23.05 -37.94
N GLY A 375 -2.90 -22.29 -37.55
CA GLY A 375 -3.06 -21.14 -36.66
C GLY A 375 -1.92 -20.14 -36.78
N ALA A 376 -2.01 -19.08 -36.01
CA ALA A 376 -0.92 -18.17 -35.76
C ALA A 376 -0.97 -17.60 -34.35
N GLU A 377 0.18 -17.36 -33.73
CA GLU A 377 0.25 -16.64 -32.46
C GLU A 377 0.48 -15.14 -32.70
N ALA A 378 -0.31 -14.30 -32.05
CA ALA A 378 -0.17 -12.86 -32.10
C ALA A 378 0.77 -12.36 -30.99
N LEU A 379 1.88 -11.77 -31.41
CA LEU A 379 2.97 -11.34 -30.54
C LEU A 379 3.13 -9.82 -30.56
N LEU A 380 3.12 -9.22 -29.38
CA LEU A 380 3.28 -7.78 -29.19
C LEU A 380 4.64 -7.31 -29.72
N ARG A 381 4.65 -6.24 -30.50
CA ARG A 381 5.85 -5.55 -30.99
C ARG A 381 5.69 -4.05 -30.84
N TRP A 382 6.76 -3.40 -30.42
CA TRP A 382 6.85 -1.95 -30.40
C TRP A 382 8.22 -1.52 -30.91
N GLN A 383 8.23 -0.67 -31.93
CA GLN A 383 9.47 -0.11 -32.45
C GLN A 383 9.80 1.19 -31.71
N ARG A 384 10.94 1.21 -31.03
CA ARG A 384 11.48 2.32 -30.27
C ARG A 384 12.88 2.64 -30.80
N ASP A 385 13.09 3.88 -31.24
CA ASP A 385 14.37 4.37 -31.76
C ASP A 385 15.02 3.48 -32.84
N GLY A 386 14.20 2.89 -33.70
CA GLY A 386 14.66 2.03 -34.80
C GLY A 386 14.86 0.56 -34.44
N ALA A 387 14.76 0.18 -33.16
CA ALA A 387 14.83 -1.20 -32.69
C ALA A 387 13.48 -1.67 -32.09
N TYR A 388 13.26 -2.98 -31.99
CA TYR A 388 12.09 -3.50 -31.28
C TYR A 388 12.38 -3.58 -29.78
N ALA A 389 11.52 -2.97 -28.97
CA ALA A 389 11.57 -3.10 -27.52
C ALA A 389 11.16 -4.53 -27.10
N SER A 390 11.78 -5.01 -26.03
CA SER A 390 11.52 -6.32 -25.43
C SER A 390 10.07 -6.40 -24.93
N PRO A 391 9.25 -7.35 -25.41
CA PRO A 391 7.88 -7.50 -24.91
C PRO A 391 7.81 -7.72 -23.39
N PRO A 392 8.65 -8.58 -22.76
CA PRO A 392 8.70 -8.68 -21.30
C PRO A 392 8.89 -7.34 -20.56
N ASP A 393 9.75 -6.46 -21.08
CA ASP A 393 10.02 -5.16 -20.44
C ASP A 393 8.79 -4.23 -20.56
N ILE A 394 8.09 -4.27 -21.70
CA ILE A 394 6.86 -3.51 -21.91
C ILE A 394 5.76 -4.01 -20.96
N LEU A 395 5.57 -5.34 -20.86
CA LEU A 395 4.56 -5.95 -19.99
C LEU A 395 4.83 -5.62 -18.51
N ALA A 396 6.09 -5.69 -18.06
CA ALA A 396 6.47 -5.33 -16.70
C ALA A 396 6.15 -3.87 -16.36
N VAL A 397 6.35 -2.96 -17.31
CA VAL A 397 5.96 -1.55 -17.16
C VAL A 397 4.45 -1.39 -17.08
N LEU A 398 3.70 -1.97 -18.03
CA LEU A 398 2.24 -1.87 -18.09
C LEU A 398 1.57 -2.46 -16.84
N GLU A 399 2.12 -3.53 -16.28
CA GLU A 399 1.69 -4.08 -14.99
C GLU A 399 1.91 -3.09 -13.84
N ARG A 400 3.10 -2.48 -13.77
CA ARG A 400 3.45 -1.49 -12.74
C ARG A 400 2.54 -0.26 -12.78
N ILE A 401 2.16 0.21 -13.96
CA ILE A 401 1.28 1.39 -14.14
C ILE A 401 -0.20 1.05 -14.24
N GLY A 402 -0.57 -0.23 -14.13
CA GLY A 402 -1.97 -0.66 -14.10
C GLY A 402 -2.70 -0.59 -15.45
N LEU A 403 -2.00 -0.65 -16.57
CA LEU A 403 -2.57 -0.57 -17.93
C LEU A 403 -2.70 -1.93 -18.64
N MET A 404 -2.53 -3.05 -17.93
CA MET A 404 -2.65 -4.40 -18.54
C MET A 404 -4.02 -4.66 -19.15
N ALA A 405 -5.11 -4.26 -18.49
CA ALA A 405 -6.46 -4.47 -19.01
C ALA A 405 -6.71 -3.67 -20.32
N GLU A 406 -6.12 -2.47 -20.43
CA GLU A 406 -6.19 -1.67 -21.66
C GLU A 406 -5.39 -2.34 -22.79
N LEU A 407 -4.20 -2.86 -22.49
CA LEU A 407 -3.42 -3.65 -23.44
C LEU A 407 -4.21 -4.86 -23.92
N SER A 408 -4.76 -5.68 -23.03
CA SER A 408 -5.49 -6.89 -23.40
C SER A 408 -6.68 -6.60 -24.31
N ARG A 409 -7.45 -5.54 -24.01
CA ARG A 409 -8.55 -5.09 -24.89
C ARG A 409 -8.05 -4.64 -26.25
N TRP A 410 -6.94 -3.92 -26.31
CA TRP A 410 -6.30 -3.52 -27.56
C TRP A 410 -5.82 -4.74 -28.37
N VAL A 411 -5.15 -5.71 -27.72
CA VAL A 411 -4.67 -6.96 -28.35
C VAL A 411 -5.83 -7.74 -28.96
N ILE A 412 -6.93 -7.92 -28.23
CA ILE A 412 -8.13 -8.63 -28.71
C ILE A 412 -8.71 -7.94 -29.96
N GLN A 413 -8.81 -6.61 -29.94
CA GLN A 413 -9.30 -5.84 -31.09
C GLN A 413 -8.38 -5.96 -32.30
N GLN A 414 -7.07 -5.89 -32.11
CA GLN A 414 -6.10 -6.03 -33.19
C GLN A 414 -6.05 -7.47 -33.74
N ALA A 415 -6.16 -8.48 -32.89
CA ALA A 415 -6.23 -9.87 -33.34
C ALA A 415 -7.51 -10.15 -34.15
N ALA A 416 -8.64 -9.57 -33.76
CA ALA A 416 -9.87 -9.65 -34.55
C ALA A 416 -9.75 -8.95 -35.92
N GLN A 417 -9.06 -7.82 -35.97
CA GLN A 417 -8.72 -7.13 -37.23
C GLN A 417 -7.85 -7.99 -38.14
N HIS A 418 -6.80 -8.61 -37.58
CA HIS A 418 -5.92 -9.50 -38.32
C HIS A 418 -6.67 -10.73 -38.85
N LEU A 419 -7.54 -11.34 -38.04
CA LEU A 419 -8.40 -12.43 -38.48
C LEU A 419 -9.30 -12.03 -39.66
N ALA A 420 -9.90 -10.84 -39.64
CA ALA A 420 -10.70 -10.34 -40.75
C ALA A 420 -9.86 -10.11 -42.03
N ALA A 421 -8.63 -9.62 -41.89
CA ALA A 421 -7.70 -9.47 -43.02
C ALA A 421 -7.30 -10.83 -43.61
N LEU A 422 -7.02 -11.82 -42.75
CA LEU A 422 -6.75 -13.20 -43.17
C LEU A 422 -7.94 -13.81 -43.90
N ASP A 423 -9.16 -13.61 -43.40
CA ASP A 423 -10.39 -14.10 -44.03
C ASP A 423 -10.61 -13.49 -45.42
N ALA A 424 -10.37 -12.18 -45.56
CA ALA A 424 -10.43 -11.50 -46.86
C ALA A 424 -9.42 -12.04 -47.88
N ALA A 425 -8.26 -12.52 -47.43
CA ALA A 425 -7.26 -13.20 -48.25
C ALA A 425 -7.59 -14.69 -48.52
N GLY A 426 -8.64 -15.23 -47.88
CA GLY A 426 -9.01 -16.65 -47.95
C GLY A 426 -8.14 -17.57 -47.08
N CYS A 427 -7.42 -17.00 -46.10
CA CYS A 427 -6.62 -17.74 -45.12
C CYS A 427 -7.49 -18.08 -43.89
N ASP A 428 -8.00 -19.31 -43.87
CA ASP A 428 -8.86 -19.81 -42.80
C ASP A 428 -8.03 -20.47 -41.68
N VAL A 429 -7.52 -19.65 -40.76
CA VAL A 429 -6.70 -20.05 -39.61
C VAL A 429 -7.16 -19.36 -38.32
N GLY A 430 -6.92 -19.99 -37.18
CA GLY A 430 -7.11 -19.36 -35.87
C GLY A 430 -5.97 -18.40 -35.51
N VAL A 431 -6.21 -17.46 -34.60
CA VAL A 431 -5.19 -16.60 -33.99
C VAL A 431 -5.23 -16.77 -32.49
N SER A 432 -4.07 -17.09 -31.91
CA SER A 432 -3.86 -17.12 -30.47
C SER A 432 -3.41 -15.77 -29.93
N VAL A 433 -3.95 -15.37 -28.78
CA VAL A 433 -3.58 -14.14 -28.07
C VAL A 433 -3.29 -14.43 -26.61
N ASN A 434 -2.24 -13.81 -26.09
CA ASN A 434 -1.90 -13.86 -24.68
C ASN A 434 -2.92 -13.07 -23.85
N LEU A 435 -3.40 -13.66 -22.76
CA LEU A 435 -4.33 -13.04 -21.82
C LEU A 435 -3.76 -13.08 -20.40
N VAL A 436 -3.84 -11.97 -19.69
CA VAL A 436 -3.33 -11.89 -18.32
C VAL A 436 -4.39 -12.45 -17.38
N ALA A 437 -3.99 -13.20 -16.36
CA ALA A 437 -4.97 -13.82 -15.47
C ALA A 437 -5.85 -12.81 -14.70
N ASP A 438 -5.35 -11.60 -14.43
CA ASP A 438 -6.16 -10.55 -13.81
C ASP A 438 -7.30 -10.07 -14.75
N ASP A 439 -7.19 -10.23 -16.08
CA ASP A 439 -8.28 -9.94 -17.02
C ASP A 439 -9.48 -10.88 -16.80
N LEU A 440 -9.25 -12.11 -16.34
CA LEU A 440 -10.31 -13.08 -16.07
C LEU A 440 -11.19 -12.69 -14.88
N LYS A 441 -10.82 -11.66 -14.11
CA LYS A 441 -11.67 -11.10 -13.05
C LYS A 441 -12.72 -10.13 -13.60
N ASP A 442 -12.52 -9.60 -14.80
CA ASP A 442 -13.45 -8.69 -15.46
C ASP A 442 -14.69 -9.47 -15.95
N PRO A 443 -15.89 -9.27 -15.35
CA PRO A 443 -17.09 -9.96 -15.78
C PRO A 443 -17.57 -9.52 -17.18
N GLU A 444 -17.10 -8.39 -17.71
CA GLU A 444 -17.48 -7.89 -19.03
C GLU A 444 -16.58 -8.40 -20.15
N LEU A 445 -15.44 -9.03 -19.83
CA LEU A 445 -14.48 -9.52 -20.82
C LEU A 445 -15.11 -10.46 -21.87
N PRO A 446 -15.91 -11.49 -21.50
CA PRO A 446 -16.52 -12.37 -22.50
C PRO A 446 -17.48 -11.62 -23.44
N LEU A 447 -18.23 -10.65 -22.92
CA LEU A 447 -19.12 -9.81 -23.72
C LEU A 447 -18.32 -8.92 -24.69
N PHE A 448 -17.24 -8.32 -24.21
CA PHE A 448 -16.34 -7.49 -25.01
C PHE A 448 -15.72 -8.26 -26.18
N ILE A 449 -15.23 -9.49 -25.93
CA ILE A 449 -14.68 -10.36 -26.98
C ILE A 449 -15.75 -10.65 -28.03
N ARG A 450 -16.95 -11.05 -27.60
CA ARG A 450 -18.05 -11.32 -28.53
C ARG A 450 -18.40 -10.10 -29.38
N GLN A 451 -18.56 -8.92 -28.77
CA GLN A 451 -18.85 -7.68 -29.50
C GLN A 451 -17.74 -7.31 -30.48
N THR A 452 -16.49 -7.54 -30.11
CA THR A 452 -15.33 -7.30 -30.97
C THR A 452 -15.35 -8.23 -32.19
N CYS A 453 -15.57 -9.53 -31.97
CA CYS A 453 -15.72 -10.51 -33.04
C CYS A 453 -16.90 -10.19 -33.96
N ASP A 454 -18.05 -9.82 -33.41
CA ASP A 454 -19.24 -9.40 -34.16
C ASP A 454 -18.96 -8.17 -35.04
N THR A 455 -18.19 -7.20 -34.52
CA THR A 455 -17.79 -5.98 -35.25
C THR A 455 -16.96 -6.32 -36.49
N TRP A 456 -16.02 -7.26 -36.36
CA TRP A 456 -15.13 -7.69 -37.45
C TRP A 456 -15.68 -8.89 -38.25
N ARG A 457 -16.89 -9.37 -37.91
CA ARG A 457 -17.57 -10.51 -38.55
C ARG A 457 -16.76 -11.80 -38.55
N ILE A 458 -15.99 -12.02 -37.48
CA ILE A 458 -15.21 -13.25 -37.30
C ILE A 458 -15.91 -14.18 -36.29
N PRO A 459 -15.87 -15.50 -36.47
CA PRO A 459 -16.35 -16.42 -35.45
C PRO A 459 -15.38 -16.43 -34.25
N VAL A 460 -15.91 -16.37 -33.04
CA VAL A 460 -15.11 -16.40 -31.79
C VAL A 460 -14.24 -17.65 -31.71
N SER A 461 -14.64 -18.77 -32.34
CA SER A 461 -13.87 -20.02 -32.40
C SER A 461 -12.55 -19.92 -33.16
N ARG A 462 -12.30 -18.82 -33.88
CA ARG A 462 -10.99 -18.53 -34.48
C ARG A 462 -10.07 -17.77 -33.53
N MET A 463 -10.51 -17.41 -32.32
CA MET A 463 -9.65 -16.86 -31.28
C MET A 463 -9.32 -17.92 -30.24
N CYS A 464 -8.02 -18.09 -29.98
CA CYS A 464 -7.51 -18.89 -28.87
C CYS A 464 -6.90 -17.95 -27.82
N PHE A 465 -7.28 -18.09 -26.55
CA PHE A 465 -6.74 -17.26 -25.46
C PHE A 465 -5.75 -18.08 -24.65
N GLU A 466 -4.51 -17.61 -24.61
CA GLU A 466 -3.39 -18.27 -23.95
C GLU A 466 -3.22 -17.72 -22.53
N LEU A 467 -3.10 -18.62 -21.56
CA LEU A 467 -3.04 -18.31 -20.14
C LEU A 467 -1.80 -18.96 -19.54
N THR A 468 -0.97 -18.19 -18.85
CA THR A 468 0.22 -18.73 -18.18
C THR A 468 -0.16 -19.50 -16.90
N GLU A 469 0.62 -20.55 -16.59
CA GLU A 469 0.43 -21.38 -15.40
C GLU A 469 0.39 -20.54 -14.10
N SER A 470 1.31 -19.58 -13.96
CA SER A 470 1.45 -18.71 -12.78
C SER A 470 0.23 -17.83 -12.55
N GLY A 471 -0.46 -17.42 -13.62
CA GLY A 471 -1.64 -16.56 -13.53
C GLY A 471 -2.87 -17.29 -12.97
N LEU A 472 -2.99 -18.61 -13.19
CA LEU A 472 -4.15 -19.41 -12.81
C LEU A 472 -4.21 -19.76 -11.31
N VAL A 473 -3.21 -19.35 -10.53
CA VAL A 473 -3.10 -19.66 -9.09
C VAL A 473 -4.12 -18.89 -8.22
N SER A 474 -4.86 -17.92 -8.79
CA SER A 474 -5.90 -17.19 -8.06
C SER A 474 -7.14 -18.06 -7.82
N ARG A 475 -7.47 -18.31 -6.55
CA ARG A 475 -8.57 -19.17 -6.08
C ARG A 475 -9.94 -18.49 -6.17
N ASP A 476 -10.18 -17.72 -7.21
CA ASP A 476 -11.41 -16.93 -7.33
C ASP A 476 -12.41 -17.65 -8.24
N GLY A 477 -13.60 -17.94 -7.72
CA GLY A 477 -14.68 -18.61 -8.48
C GLY A 477 -15.18 -17.80 -9.69
N MET A 478 -14.85 -16.51 -9.76
CA MET A 478 -15.15 -15.62 -10.89
C MET A 478 -14.33 -15.96 -12.14
N SER A 479 -13.03 -16.25 -11.99
CA SER A 479 -12.14 -16.56 -13.12
C SER A 479 -12.61 -17.80 -13.88
N VAL A 480 -13.06 -18.84 -13.16
CA VAL A 480 -13.59 -20.07 -13.77
C VAL A 480 -14.89 -19.83 -14.55
N ARG A 481 -15.79 -18.98 -14.02
CA ARG A 481 -17.04 -18.64 -14.72
C ARG A 481 -16.78 -17.90 -16.02
N ASN A 482 -15.83 -16.97 -16.02
CA ASN A 482 -15.47 -16.22 -17.22
C ASN A 482 -14.82 -17.13 -18.27
N LEU A 483 -13.93 -18.06 -17.87
CA LEU A 483 -13.39 -19.07 -18.78
C LEU A 483 -14.49 -19.96 -19.38
N GLN A 484 -15.48 -20.37 -18.58
CA GLN A 484 -16.64 -21.12 -19.08
C GLN A 484 -17.45 -20.28 -20.08
N ALA A 485 -17.74 -19.02 -19.76
CA ALA A 485 -18.46 -18.12 -20.66
C ALA A 485 -17.72 -17.88 -21.98
N LEU A 486 -16.39 -17.78 -21.96
CA LEU A 486 -15.57 -17.66 -23.18
C LEU A 486 -15.70 -18.90 -24.05
N ARG A 487 -15.62 -20.09 -23.45
CA ARG A 487 -15.78 -21.35 -24.18
C ARG A 487 -17.21 -21.55 -24.70
N GLU A 488 -18.23 -21.24 -23.90
CA GLU A 488 -19.63 -21.28 -24.33
C GLU A 488 -19.91 -20.28 -25.46
N GLY A 489 -19.21 -19.14 -25.46
CA GLY A 489 -19.18 -18.17 -26.56
C GLY A 489 -18.44 -18.66 -27.81
N GLY A 490 -17.79 -19.82 -27.73
CA GLY A 490 -17.09 -20.48 -28.84
C GLY A 490 -15.59 -20.26 -28.86
N GLY A 491 -15.01 -19.44 -27.96
CA GLY A 491 -13.56 -19.21 -27.91
C GLY A 491 -12.79 -20.45 -27.44
N ARG A 492 -11.56 -20.60 -27.94
CA ARG A 492 -10.64 -21.65 -27.49
C ARG A 492 -9.75 -21.16 -26.35
N LEU A 493 -9.33 -22.08 -25.48
CA LEU A 493 -8.45 -21.77 -24.35
C LEU A 493 -7.19 -22.64 -24.40
N ALA A 494 -6.03 -22.01 -24.26
CA ALA A 494 -4.73 -22.68 -24.18
C ALA A 494 -4.07 -22.42 -22.83
N LEU A 495 -3.39 -23.44 -22.31
CA LEU A 495 -2.47 -23.30 -21.19
C LEU A 495 -1.05 -23.14 -21.72
N ASP A 496 -0.42 -22.01 -21.37
CA ASP A 496 0.92 -21.64 -21.79
C ASP A 496 1.98 -21.90 -20.70
N ASP A 497 3.24 -22.01 -21.11
CA ASP A 497 4.43 -22.26 -20.26
C ASP A 497 4.34 -23.53 -19.38
N PHE A 498 3.60 -24.56 -19.82
CA PHE A 498 3.35 -25.74 -19.00
C PHE A 498 4.64 -26.48 -18.60
N GLY A 499 4.82 -26.67 -17.29
CA GLY A 499 5.94 -27.45 -16.73
C GLY A 499 7.08 -26.61 -16.16
N THR A 500 7.02 -25.27 -16.27
CA THR A 500 7.99 -24.35 -15.68
C THR A 500 7.66 -23.97 -14.22
N GLY A 501 6.46 -24.31 -13.73
CA GLY A 501 5.93 -23.96 -12.40
C GLY A 501 5.50 -25.15 -11.51
N TYR A 502 4.71 -24.85 -10.46
CA TYR A 502 4.09 -25.87 -9.60
C TYR A 502 2.87 -26.47 -10.30
N SER A 503 3.11 -27.37 -11.26
CA SER A 503 2.05 -27.94 -12.08
C SER A 503 1.06 -28.75 -11.23
N SER A 504 -0.11 -28.17 -10.93
CA SER A 504 -1.21 -28.91 -10.34
C SER A 504 -2.00 -29.56 -11.47
N MET A 505 -1.92 -30.89 -11.62
CA MET A 505 -2.80 -31.67 -12.51
C MET A 505 -4.30 -31.35 -12.28
N ASP A 506 -4.63 -30.77 -11.12
CA ASP A 506 -5.96 -30.29 -10.79
C ASP A 506 -6.43 -29.16 -11.73
N TYR A 507 -5.53 -28.33 -12.30
CA TYR A 507 -5.90 -27.31 -13.28
C TYR A 507 -6.34 -27.92 -14.61
N LEU A 508 -5.55 -28.86 -15.16
CA LEU A 508 -5.92 -29.59 -16.38
C LEU A 508 -7.26 -30.32 -16.24
N ARG A 509 -7.58 -30.79 -15.03
CA ARG A 509 -8.85 -31.47 -14.73
C ARG A 509 -10.05 -30.53 -14.64
N ARG A 510 -9.87 -29.30 -14.13
CA ARG A 510 -10.99 -28.40 -13.78
C ARG A 510 -11.25 -27.31 -14.81
N LEU A 511 -10.21 -26.88 -15.51
CA LEU A 511 -10.31 -25.76 -16.44
C LEU A 511 -10.81 -26.24 -17.79
N PRO A 512 -11.65 -25.44 -18.47
CA PRO A 512 -12.23 -25.82 -19.75
C PRO A 512 -11.24 -25.60 -20.91
N LEU A 513 -10.04 -26.17 -20.83
CA LEU A 513 -8.96 -25.99 -21.81
C LEU A 513 -9.17 -26.82 -23.08
N ASP A 514 -8.59 -26.35 -24.18
CA ASP A 514 -8.57 -27.02 -25.49
C ASP A 514 -7.15 -27.36 -25.95
N GLU A 515 -6.17 -26.53 -25.57
CA GLU A 515 -4.77 -26.64 -26.01
C GLU A 515 -3.80 -26.55 -24.82
N LEU A 516 -2.65 -27.20 -24.96
CA LEU A 516 -1.51 -27.12 -24.05
C LEU A 516 -0.26 -26.78 -24.86
N LYS A 517 0.42 -25.68 -24.51
CA LYS A 517 1.66 -25.27 -25.16
C LYS A 517 2.86 -25.76 -24.35
N LEU A 518 3.81 -26.40 -25.04
CA LEU A 518 5.08 -26.83 -24.47
C LEU A 518 6.10 -25.72 -24.67
N ASP A 519 6.61 -25.19 -23.57
CA ASP A 519 7.60 -24.12 -23.57
C ASP A 519 8.88 -24.50 -24.34
N LYS A 520 9.48 -23.50 -24.96
CA LYS A 520 10.72 -23.60 -25.75
C LYS A 520 11.84 -24.29 -24.97
N SER A 521 11.97 -24.06 -23.66
CA SER A 521 13.08 -24.63 -22.88
C SER A 521 13.04 -26.16 -22.81
N PHE A 522 11.86 -26.78 -22.91
CA PHE A 522 11.72 -28.23 -23.01
C PHE A 522 11.99 -28.74 -24.42
N VAL A 523 11.52 -28.01 -25.44
CA VAL A 523 11.68 -28.36 -26.85
C VAL A 523 13.15 -28.31 -27.28
N GLU A 524 13.89 -27.28 -26.88
CA GLU A 524 15.33 -27.15 -27.18
C GLU A 524 16.15 -28.32 -26.65
N ARG A 525 15.72 -28.92 -25.53
CA ARG A 525 16.46 -29.98 -24.84
C ARG A 525 16.09 -31.39 -25.31
N ILE A 526 15.07 -31.54 -26.14
CA ILE A 526 14.51 -32.84 -26.53
C ILE A 526 15.51 -33.74 -27.28
N THR A 527 16.51 -33.14 -27.93
CA THR A 527 17.57 -33.81 -28.68
C THR A 527 18.85 -34.03 -27.85
N LEU A 528 18.97 -33.44 -26.66
CA LEU A 528 20.19 -33.46 -25.84
C LEU A 528 20.35 -34.75 -25.02
N GLY A 529 19.27 -35.44 -24.67
CA GLY A 529 19.35 -36.69 -23.90
C GLY A 529 18.00 -37.39 -23.69
N ASP A 530 18.07 -38.68 -23.34
CA ASP A 530 16.90 -39.55 -23.20
C ASP A 530 15.94 -39.13 -22.07
N SER A 531 16.47 -38.50 -21.01
CA SER A 531 15.66 -38.01 -19.90
C SER A 531 14.77 -36.83 -20.30
N ASP A 532 15.32 -35.84 -21.01
CA ASP A 532 14.57 -34.68 -21.48
C ASP A 532 13.50 -35.10 -22.51
N ARG A 533 13.88 -36.01 -23.41
CA ARG A 533 12.95 -36.68 -24.34
C ARG A 533 11.80 -37.40 -23.62
N ALA A 534 12.08 -38.12 -22.54
CA ALA A 534 11.06 -38.84 -21.78
C ALA A 534 10.07 -37.91 -21.07
N ILE A 535 10.55 -36.75 -20.57
CA ILE A 535 9.70 -35.72 -19.94
C ILE A 535 8.72 -35.14 -20.98
N VAL A 536 9.21 -34.71 -22.14
CA VAL A 536 8.33 -34.18 -23.20
C VAL A 536 7.31 -35.22 -23.65
N ALA A 537 7.73 -36.47 -23.87
CA ALA A 537 6.81 -37.54 -24.23
C ALA A 537 5.74 -37.80 -23.15
N LEU A 538 6.09 -37.63 -21.86
CA LEU A 538 5.13 -37.73 -20.77
C LEU A 538 4.13 -36.58 -20.77
N MET A 539 4.59 -35.35 -20.99
CA MET A 539 3.72 -34.17 -21.07
C MET A 539 2.70 -34.30 -22.21
N VAL A 540 3.16 -34.73 -23.39
CA VAL A 540 2.28 -35.00 -24.55
C VAL A 540 1.20 -36.03 -24.18
N ARG A 541 1.58 -37.14 -23.55
CA ARG A 541 0.62 -38.17 -23.11
C ARG A 541 -0.37 -37.66 -22.07
N ILE A 542 0.08 -36.82 -21.13
CA ILE A 542 -0.80 -36.23 -20.11
C ILE A 542 -1.83 -35.34 -20.80
N ALA A 543 -1.41 -34.43 -21.68
CA ALA A 543 -2.31 -33.55 -22.42
C ALA A 543 -3.38 -34.35 -23.18
N HIS A 544 -2.97 -35.38 -23.94
CA HIS A 544 -3.90 -36.24 -24.68
C HIS A 544 -4.86 -37.01 -23.77
N THR A 545 -4.43 -37.41 -22.57
CA THR A 545 -5.31 -38.08 -21.58
C THR A 545 -6.46 -37.16 -21.15
N PHE A 546 -6.24 -35.84 -21.14
CA PHE A 546 -7.27 -34.84 -20.88
C PHE A 546 -8.01 -34.37 -22.15
N GLY A 547 -7.70 -34.94 -23.32
CA GLY A 547 -8.30 -34.56 -24.60
C GLY A 547 -7.82 -33.22 -25.15
N LEU A 548 -6.65 -32.75 -24.70
CA LEU A 548 -6.06 -31.47 -25.13
C LEU A 548 -5.16 -31.67 -26.35
N GLU A 549 -5.16 -30.69 -27.26
CA GLU A 549 -4.16 -30.62 -28.33
C GLU A 549 -2.84 -30.07 -27.79
N VAL A 550 -1.72 -30.57 -28.29
CA VAL A 550 -0.39 -30.10 -27.89
C VAL A 550 0.25 -29.23 -28.97
N VAL A 551 0.72 -28.05 -28.58
CA VAL A 551 1.51 -27.15 -29.43
C VAL A 551 2.94 -27.10 -28.89
N ALA A 552 3.92 -27.47 -29.69
CA ALA A 552 5.33 -27.35 -29.31
C ALA A 552 5.92 -26.03 -29.80
N GLU A 553 6.49 -25.23 -28.88
CA GLU A 553 7.08 -23.94 -29.19
C GLU A 553 8.59 -23.98 -29.38
N GLY A 554 9.13 -23.02 -30.13
CA GLY A 554 10.56 -22.86 -30.30
C GLY A 554 11.22 -23.99 -31.09
N VAL A 555 10.51 -24.60 -32.04
CA VAL A 555 11.11 -25.57 -32.97
C VAL A 555 12.04 -24.84 -33.94
N GLU A 556 13.34 -25.13 -33.85
CA GLU A 556 14.39 -24.48 -34.66
C GLU A 556 14.95 -25.35 -35.79
N ASP A 557 14.77 -26.67 -35.73
CA ASP A 557 15.36 -27.60 -36.69
C ASP A 557 14.48 -28.84 -36.97
N ALA A 558 14.79 -29.53 -38.08
CA ALA A 558 14.04 -30.69 -38.56
C ALA A 558 14.21 -31.95 -37.69
N ALA A 559 15.32 -32.08 -36.94
CA ALA A 559 15.52 -33.21 -36.04
C ALA A 559 14.59 -33.08 -34.83
N THR A 560 14.49 -31.87 -34.27
CA THR A 560 13.55 -31.54 -33.19
C THR A 560 12.10 -31.77 -33.63
N GLU A 561 11.71 -31.32 -34.83
CA GLU A 561 10.38 -31.62 -35.41
C GLU A 561 10.11 -33.13 -35.52
N ALA A 562 11.06 -33.90 -36.06
CA ALA A 562 10.90 -35.33 -36.26
C ALA A 562 10.62 -36.05 -34.93
N VAL A 563 11.32 -35.66 -33.86
CA VAL A 563 11.10 -36.20 -32.53
C VAL A 563 9.70 -35.86 -32.00
N LEU A 564 9.27 -34.60 -32.13
CA LEU A 564 7.93 -34.17 -31.68
C LEU A 564 6.81 -34.88 -32.44
N ARG A 565 6.99 -35.09 -33.74
CA ARG A 565 6.08 -35.86 -34.59
C ARG A 565 5.98 -37.31 -34.12
N ASP A 566 7.12 -37.96 -33.85
CA ASP A 566 7.16 -39.35 -33.41
C ASP A 566 6.52 -39.52 -32.00
N MET A 567 6.51 -38.47 -31.19
CA MET A 567 5.78 -38.43 -29.91
C MET A 567 4.28 -38.19 -30.04
N GLY A 568 3.79 -37.86 -31.23
CA GLY A 568 2.38 -37.55 -31.48
C GLY A 568 1.97 -36.11 -31.16
N CYS A 569 2.91 -35.16 -31.12
CA CYS A 569 2.58 -33.74 -30.96
C CYS A 569 1.65 -33.27 -32.11
N ASN A 570 0.62 -32.48 -31.78
CA ASN A 570 -0.42 -32.09 -32.75
C ASN A 570 0.04 -30.93 -33.64
N ARG A 571 0.67 -29.92 -33.04
CA ARG A 571 1.07 -28.69 -33.72
C ARG A 571 2.47 -28.26 -33.29
N ALA A 572 3.12 -27.46 -34.12
CA ALA A 572 4.42 -26.88 -33.82
C ALA A 572 4.53 -25.44 -34.32
N GLN A 573 5.34 -24.65 -33.60
CA GLN A 573 5.68 -23.27 -33.89
C GLN A 573 7.16 -23.05 -33.61
N GLY A 574 7.80 -22.20 -34.43
CA GLY A 574 9.20 -21.86 -34.24
C GLY A 574 9.87 -21.35 -35.51
N TYR A 575 11.13 -20.95 -35.37
CA TYR A 575 11.89 -20.30 -36.45
C TYR A 575 12.21 -21.25 -37.59
N PHE A 576 12.13 -22.56 -37.36
CA PHE A 576 12.19 -23.57 -38.42
C PHE A 576 11.14 -23.33 -39.52
N TYR A 577 9.95 -22.85 -39.14
CA TYR A 577 8.86 -22.57 -40.07
C TYR A 577 8.89 -21.12 -40.56
N ALA A 578 8.82 -20.18 -39.62
CA ALA A 578 9.00 -18.76 -39.86
C ALA A 578 9.15 -17.97 -38.54
N PRO A 579 9.88 -16.83 -38.57
CA PRO A 579 9.81 -15.86 -37.48
C PRO A 579 8.44 -15.16 -37.43
N PRO A 580 8.09 -14.51 -36.32
CA PRO A 580 6.93 -13.61 -36.26
C PRO A 580 7.03 -12.50 -37.29
N MET A 581 5.93 -12.17 -37.98
CA MET A 581 5.92 -11.17 -39.07
C MET A 581 4.63 -10.33 -39.09
N PRO A 582 4.63 -9.12 -39.68
CA PRO A 582 3.41 -8.34 -39.88
C PRO A 582 2.35 -9.09 -40.69
N VAL A 583 1.07 -8.78 -40.47
CA VAL A 583 -0.07 -9.49 -41.12
C VAL A 583 0.03 -9.53 -42.65
N ASP A 584 0.43 -8.44 -43.29
CA ASP A 584 0.59 -8.40 -44.76
C ASP A 584 1.68 -9.35 -45.25
N GLN A 585 2.79 -9.45 -44.49
CA GLN A 585 3.88 -10.39 -44.78
C GLN A 585 3.46 -11.82 -44.50
N PHE A 586 2.64 -12.04 -43.47
CA PHE A 586 2.08 -13.35 -43.14
C PHE A 586 1.18 -13.86 -44.26
N ILE A 587 0.31 -13.02 -44.80
CA ILE A 587 -0.55 -13.36 -45.94
C ILE A 587 0.30 -13.73 -47.16
N ALA A 588 1.30 -12.91 -47.51
CA ALA A 588 2.20 -13.19 -48.62
C ALA A 588 2.99 -14.50 -48.42
N TRP A 589 3.47 -14.75 -47.19
CA TRP A 589 4.17 -15.97 -46.81
C TRP A 589 3.29 -17.22 -46.96
N TRP A 590 2.00 -17.12 -46.59
CA TRP A 590 1.00 -18.18 -46.74
C TRP A 590 0.64 -18.42 -48.21
N GLU A 591 0.37 -17.38 -48.99
CA GLU A 591 0.02 -17.49 -50.41
C GLU A 591 1.12 -18.19 -51.23
N ALA A 592 2.39 -17.86 -50.96
CA ALA A 592 3.53 -18.52 -51.61
C ALA A 592 3.59 -20.02 -51.33
N ARG A 593 3.07 -20.48 -50.18
CA ARG A 593 3.10 -21.87 -49.72
C ARG A 593 1.80 -22.63 -49.96
N ARG A 594 0.71 -21.93 -50.30
CA ARG A 594 -0.60 -22.53 -50.62
C ARG A 594 -0.55 -23.56 -51.75
N ASN A 595 0.43 -23.43 -52.66
CA ASN A 595 0.59 -24.29 -53.85
C ASN A 595 1.85 -25.17 -53.82
N MET A 596 2.61 -25.21 -52.72
CA MET A 596 3.80 -26.07 -52.58
C MET A 596 3.66 -26.94 -51.32
N PRO A 597 3.82 -28.27 -51.42
CA PRO A 597 4.13 -29.06 -50.24
C PRO A 597 5.43 -28.50 -49.63
N LEU A 598 5.46 -28.25 -48.33
CA LEU A 598 6.68 -27.84 -47.61
C LEU A 598 7.69 -28.98 -47.63
N GLU A 599 8.40 -29.17 -48.75
CA GLU A 599 9.59 -30.00 -48.81
C GLU A 599 10.72 -29.32 -48.04
N ALA A 600 11.50 -30.16 -47.35
CA ALA A 600 12.51 -29.73 -46.41
C ALA A 600 13.64 -28.95 -47.11
N GLY A 601 13.76 -27.67 -46.78
CA GLY A 601 15.02 -26.93 -46.73
C GLY A 601 15.50 -26.31 -48.04
N GLU A 602 15.36 -24.99 -48.13
CA GLU A 602 16.46 -24.13 -48.58
C GLU A 602 16.55 -22.96 -47.59
N ALA A 603 17.51 -23.05 -46.68
CA ALA A 603 17.92 -21.95 -45.83
C ALA A 603 18.70 -20.93 -46.69
N ALA A 604 18.29 -19.66 -46.63
CA ALA A 604 19.06 -18.52 -47.15
C ALA A 604 19.98 -17.99 -46.06
#